data_AF-A0A8B3RN43-F1
#
_entry.id   AF-A0A8B3RN43-F1
#
_cell.length_a   1.000
_cell.length_b   1.000
_cell.length_c   1.000
_cell.angle_alpha   90.00
_cell.angle_beta   90.00
_cell.angle_gamma   90.00
#
_symmetry.space_group_name_H-M   'P 1'
#
loop_
_entity.id
_entity.type
_entity.pdbx_description
1 polymer ?
#
loop_
_entity_poly.entity_id
_entity_poly.type
_entity_poly.pdbx_seq_one_letter_code
_entity_poly.pdbx_strand_id
1 'polypeptide(L)'
;MLEWFSNLDSVWKYCIAGVGIIAMLALAIWVVDAIRQMVFRSKFHEQYGVNLPHSVRIKRYRHEDDPIGTLVLRFPYWSAAKRDGTRDQRTKNTTICYQKSLIDIGPWGLSDKNPLVMYRIALDLRAQGHAVGYCQEEKIKRQSVMEQVNAQRSATSVANIVAQFRSQPTDFEPFCADVFRNLGWSAEVTPPVRDGGFDLKLYDPHGVSFIAECKCYEPTHRVGRPIIQKLQGANTTVGARGMMVITTSGFSRDAVTYANQVGVRLIDGDMLVRLCAQAFGESDAQPVPASTFALTRNDIMQHIPADMWNMF
;
A
#
# COMPACT_ATOMS: atom_id res chain seq x y z
N MET A 1 17.03 49.79 56.80
CA MET A 1 15.80 49.17 56.25
C MET A 1 15.27 49.90 55.01
N LEU A 2 15.39 51.23 54.91
CA LEU A 2 14.92 52.02 53.75
C LEU A 2 15.78 51.90 52.46
N GLU A 3 17.10 51.70 52.55
CA GLU A 3 17.97 51.55 51.36
C GLU A 3 17.84 50.20 50.63
N TRP A 4 17.34 49.18 51.32
CA TRP A 4 17.10 47.86 50.72
C TRP A 4 15.88 47.87 49.79
N PHE A 5 14.84 48.64 50.12
CA PHE A 5 13.63 48.75 49.27
C PHE A 5 13.89 49.57 48.00
N SER A 6 14.75 50.59 48.04
CA SER A 6 15.10 51.40 46.85
C SER A 6 15.96 50.64 45.84
N ASN A 7 16.89 49.80 46.31
CA ASN A 7 17.71 48.96 45.43
C ASN A 7 16.87 47.86 44.75
N LEU A 8 15.90 47.28 45.46
CA LEU A 8 14.99 46.28 44.89
C LEU A 8 14.12 46.87 43.77
N ASP A 9 13.63 48.09 43.96
CA ASP A 9 12.80 48.80 42.97
C ASP A 9 13.60 49.24 41.73
N SER A 10 14.90 49.53 41.91
CA SER A 10 15.82 49.83 40.80
C SER A 10 16.16 48.57 40.00
N VAL A 11 16.52 47.47 40.66
CA VAL A 11 16.80 46.18 40.02
C VAL A 11 15.58 45.67 39.24
N TRP A 12 14.37 45.80 39.81
CA TRP A 12 13.13 45.42 39.15
C TRP A 12 12.88 46.21 37.85
N LYS A 13 13.15 47.53 37.84
CA LYS A 13 13.06 48.37 36.63
C LYS A 13 14.02 47.93 35.54
N TYR A 14 15.27 47.59 35.88
CA TYR A 14 16.24 47.07 34.90
C TYR A 14 15.87 45.68 34.39
N CYS A 15 15.31 44.80 35.23
CA CYS A 15 14.79 43.50 34.81
C CYS A 15 13.62 43.64 33.83
N ILE A 16 12.65 44.53 34.11
CA ILE A 16 11.51 44.80 33.21
C ILE A 16 12.01 45.37 31.88
N ALA A 17 12.93 46.33 31.91
CA ALA A 17 13.52 46.90 30.70
C ALA A 17 14.26 45.83 29.88
N GLY A 18 15.03 44.95 30.54
CA GLY A 18 15.72 43.84 29.89
C GLY A 18 14.76 42.84 29.22
N VAL A 19 13.70 42.43 29.91
CA VAL A 19 12.64 41.56 29.35
C VAL A 19 11.94 42.24 28.18
N GLY A 20 11.65 43.54 28.28
CA GLY A 20 11.05 44.34 27.22
C GLY A 20 11.92 44.39 25.96
N ILE A 21 13.24 44.55 26.10
CA ILE A 21 14.17 44.52 24.96
C ILE A 21 14.19 43.13 24.31
N ILE A 22 14.25 42.05 25.09
CA ILE A 22 14.20 40.67 24.57
C ILE A 22 12.89 40.42 23.81
N ALA A 23 11.75 40.85 24.37
CA ALA A 23 10.45 40.71 23.73
C ALA A 23 10.36 41.49 22.41
N MET A 24 10.89 42.72 22.36
CA MET A 24 10.96 43.52 21.13
C MET A 24 11.85 42.87 20.07
N LEU A 25 13.01 42.32 20.44
CA LEU A 25 13.88 41.59 19.52
C LEU A 25 13.21 40.32 18.98
N ALA A 26 12.55 39.55 19.85
CA ALA A 26 11.81 38.36 19.45
C ALA A 26 10.66 38.71 18.48
N LEU A 27 9.92 39.78 18.77
CA LEU A 27 8.86 40.30 17.89
C LEU A 27 9.43 40.74 16.55
N ALA A 28 10.55 41.47 16.53
CA ALA A 28 11.20 41.90 15.29
C ALA A 28 11.63 40.70 14.42
N ILE A 29 12.26 39.69 15.03
CA ILE A 29 12.63 38.44 14.33
C ILE A 29 11.39 37.73 13.77
N TRP A 30 10.32 37.65 14.55
CA TRP A 30 9.06 37.04 14.11
C TRP A 30 8.43 37.81 12.94
N VAL A 31 8.40 39.15 13.00
CA VAL A 31 7.90 40.00 11.90
C VAL A 31 8.75 39.82 10.64
N VAL A 32 10.08 39.78 10.76
CA VAL A 32 10.98 39.53 9.62
C VAL A 32 10.72 38.14 9.01
N ASP A 33 10.57 37.08 9.82
CA ASP A 33 10.22 35.76 9.30
C ASP A 33 8.84 35.76 8.65
N ALA A 34 7.84 36.44 9.22
CA ALA A 34 6.50 36.55 8.65
C ALA A 34 6.49 37.26 7.29
N ILE A 35 7.18 38.39 7.16
CA ILE A 35 7.35 39.11 5.89
C ILE A 35 8.08 38.22 4.88
N ARG A 36 9.17 37.55 5.29
CA ARG A 36 9.89 36.61 4.41
C ARG A 36 9.00 35.48 3.91
N GLN A 37 8.21 34.88 4.81
CA GLN A 37 7.26 33.82 4.50
C GLN A 37 6.16 34.29 3.53
N MET A 38 5.71 35.54 3.64
CA MET A 38 4.74 36.15 2.73
C MET A 38 5.34 36.38 1.34
N VAL A 39 6.54 36.98 1.28
CA VAL A 39 7.26 37.22 0.01
C VAL A 39 7.55 35.90 -0.72
N PHE A 40 8.00 34.87 0.00
CA PHE A 40 8.27 33.56 -0.59
C PHE A 40 7.01 32.90 -1.14
N ARG A 41 5.87 33.01 -0.45
CA ARG A 41 4.58 32.51 -0.98
C ARG A 41 4.15 33.25 -2.23
N SER A 42 4.29 34.58 -2.27
CA SER A 42 3.95 35.37 -3.46
C SER A 42 4.80 34.94 -4.67
N LYS A 43 6.12 34.79 -4.48
CA LYS A 43 7.03 34.32 -5.54
C LYS A 43 6.74 32.88 -5.97
N PHE A 44 6.40 32.01 -5.03
CA PHE A 44 6.01 30.63 -5.33
C PHE A 44 4.72 30.58 -6.16
N HIS A 45 3.73 31.39 -5.80
CA HIS A 45 2.47 31.50 -6.55
C HIS A 45 2.71 32.04 -7.96
N GLU A 46 3.52 33.08 -8.11
CA GLU A 46 3.90 33.63 -9.42
C GLU A 46 4.60 32.59 -10.30
N GLN A 47 5.45 31.74 -9.71
CA GLN A 47 6.21 30.73 -10.46
C GLN A 47 5.40 29.48 -10.81
N TYR A 48 4.53 29.00 -9.90
CA TYR A 48 3.86 27.70 -10.04
C TYR A 48 2.33 27.76 -10.13
N GLY A 49 1.73 28.94 -10.01
CA GLY A 49 0.27 29.10 -10.01
C GLY A 49 -0.46 28.49 -8.81
N VAL A 50 0.25 27.99 -7.80
CA VAL A 50 -0.33 27.30 -6.63
C VAL A 50 -0.30 28.19 -5.39
N ASN A 51 -1.43 28.26 -4.68
CA ASN A 51 -1.55 29.00 -3.43
C ASN A 51 -1.15 28.12 -2.23
N LEU A 52 -0.24 28.61 -1.40
CA LEU A 52 0.22 27.89 -0.21
C LEU A 52 -0.51 28.36 1.06
N PRO A 53 -1.13 27.45 1.84
CA PRO A 53 -1.69 27.77 3.14
C PRO A 53 -0.68 28.41 4.11
N HIS A 54 -1.19 29.14 5.09
CA HIS A 54 -0.36 29.77 6.13
C HIS A 54 0.38 28.75 7.01
N SER A 55 -0.14 27.53 7.14
CA SER A 55 0.51 26.45 7.90
C SER A 55 1.81 25.96 7.25
N VAL A 56 1.91 26.03 5.92
CA VAL A 56 3.03 25.49 5.14
C VAL A 56 4.26 26.38 5.27
N ARG A 57 5.36 25.85 5.81
CA ARG A 57 6.61 26.60 5.90
C ARG A 57 7.38 26.47 4.59
N ILE A 58 7.70 27.60 3.96
CA ILE A 58 8.49 27.66 2.72
C ILE A 58 9.93 28.09 2.99
N LYS A 59 10.87 27.41 2.35
CA LYS A 59 12.31 27.72 2.33
C LYS A 59 12.79 27.79 0.89
N ARG A 60 13.90 28.48 0.69
CA ARG A 60 14.60 28.53 -0.58
C ARG A 60 15.95 27.82 -0.46
N TYR A 61 16.27 26.94 -1.40
CA TYR A 61 17.55 26.26 -1.51
C TYR A 61 18.34 26.78 -2.71
N ARG A 62 19.64 26.47 -2.75
CA ARG A 62 20.54 26.83 -3.85
C ARG A 62 20.67 25.74 -4.93
N HIS A 63 20.15 24.54 -4.69
CA HIS A 63 20.19 23.46 -5.68
C HIS A 63 19.05 23.64 -6.69
N GLU A 64 19.41 23.82 -7.96
CA GLU A 64 18.48 24.06 -9.08
C GLU A 64 18.37 22.84 -10.01
N ASP A 65 19.14 21.77 -9.77
CA ASP A 65 19.37 20.72 -10.75
C ASP A 65 18.42 19.50 -10.65
N ASP A 66 17.34 19.58 -9.85
CA ASP A 66 16.33 18.51 -9.83
C ASP A 66 15.15 18.87 -10.74
N PRO A 67 15.09 18.35 -11.99
CA PRO A 67 13.99 18.62 -12.91
C PRO A 67 12.67 18.00 -12.44
N ILE A 68 12.71 17.04 -11.51
CA ILE A 68 11.55 16.34 -10.97
C ILE A 68 11.49 16.62 -9.47
N GLY A 69 10.56 17.45 -9.02
CA GLY A 69 10.42 17.72 -7.58
C GLY A 69 10.22 16.44 -6.77
N THR A 70 10.51 16.47 -5.47
CA THR A 70 10.30 15.32 -4.57
C THR A 70 9.09 15.54 -3.67
N LEU A 71 8.41 14.44 -3.31
CA LEU A 71 7.36 14.42 -2.30
C LEU A 71 7.69 13.33 -1.29
N VAL A 72 7.77 13.72 -0.01
CA VAL A 72 7.94 12.80 1.12
C VAL A 72 6.83 13.03 2.12
N LEU A 73 5.91 12.07 2.23
CA LEU A 73 4.91 12.08 3.28
C LEU A 73 5.51 11.52 4.56
N ARG A 74 5.20 12.18 5.67
CA ARG A 74 5.54 11.74 7.02
C ARG A 74 4.30 11.85 7.89
N PHE A 75 4.08 10.82 8.70
CA PHE A 75 2.88 10.67 9.50
C PHE A 75 3.19 10.88 10.98
N PRO A 76 2.29 11.53 11.74
CA PRO A 76 2.40 11.59 13.20
C PRO A 76 2.25 10.20 13.81
N TYR A 77 2.90 10.00 14.95
CA TYR A 77 2.79 8.76 15.72
C TYR A 77 2.91 9.04 17.22
N TRP A 78 2.44 8.10 18.05
CA TRP A 78 2.60 8.20 19.50
C TRP A 78 4.07 7.99 19.90
N SER A 79 4.60 8.84 20.80
CA SER A 79 6.00 8.73 21.22
C SER A 79 6.34 7.37 21.86
N ALA A 80 5.36 6.76 22.53
CA ALA A 80 5.48 5.44 23.11
C ALA A 80 5.20 4.36 22.05
N ALA A 81 6.02 3.30 22.04
CA ALA A 81 5.79 2.11 21.23
C ALA A 81 5.21 0.98 22.08
N LYS A 82 4.42 0.11 21.45
CA LYS A 82 4.04 -1.20 22.00
C LYS A 82 5.27 -2.11 22.11
N ARG A 83 5.11 -3.26 22.80
CA ARG A 83 6.14 -4.31 22.87
C ARG A 83 6.50 -4.88 21.49
N ASP A 84 5.58 -4.84 20.53
CA ASP A 84 5.79 -5.22 19.14
C ASP A 84 6.44 -4.12 18.27
N GLY A 85 6.71 -2.94 18.84
CA GLY A 85 7.33 -1.80 18.16
C GLY A 85 6.35 -0.84 17.47
N THR A 86 5.05 -1.16 17.38
CA THR A 86 4.04 -0.29 16.75
C THR A 86 3.69 0.93 17.61
N ARG A 87 3.30 2.05 16.98
CA ARG A 87 3.08 3.36 17.63
C ARG A 87 1.69 3.94 17.32
N ASP A 88 0.69 3.07 17.39
CA ASP A 88 -0.69 3.26 16.91
C ASP A 88 -1.74 3.41 18.03
N GLN A 89 -1.36 3.32 19.31
CA GLN A 89 -2.27 3.50 20.44
C GLN A 89 -1.66 4.32 21.60
N ARG A 90 -2.53 5.07 22.28
CA ARG A 90 -2.20 5.91 23.42
C ARG A 90 -1.78 5.08 24.64
N THR A 91 -0.63 5.41 25.23
CA THR A 91 -0.24 4.94 26.57
C THR A 91 -0.53 6.03 27.62
N LYS A 92 -0.10 5.84 28.88
CA LYS A 92 -0.09 6.94 29.87
C LYS A 92 0.71 8.16 29.36
N ASN A 93 1.70 7.96 28.49
CA ASN A 93 2.36 9.05 27.77
C ASN A 93 1.60 9.36 26.47
N THR A 94 1.22 10.63 26.34
CA THR A 94 0.30 11.13 25.32
C THR A 94 0.99 12.13 24.39
N THR A 95 2.33 12.07 24.35
CA THR A 95 3.12 12.95 23.49
C THR A 95 3.06 12.45 22.05
N ILE A 96 2.71 13.36 21.14
CA ILE A 96 2.67 13.08 19.69
C ILE A 96 4.00 13.51 19.06
N CYS A 97 4.65 12.60 18.35
CA CYS A 97 5.82 12.91 17.54
C CYS A 97 5.37 13.37 16.16
N TYR A 98 5.38 14.68 15.93
CA TYR A 98 5.12 15.24 14.60
C TYR A 98 6.38 15.21 13.75
N GLN A 99 6.29 14.58 12.59
CA GLN A 99 7.26 14.74 11.52
C GLN A 99 6.65 15.60 10.42
N LYS A 100 7.48 16.42 9.76
CA LYS A 100 6.99 17.27 8.67
C LYS A 100 7.06 16.51 7.36
N SER A 101 5.94 16.47 6.65
CA SER A 101 5.90 16.09 5.24
C SER A 101 6.59 17.19 4.42
N LEU A 102 7.25 16.82 3.33
CA LEU A 102 8.15 17.69 2.56
C LEU A 102 7.80 17.63 1.07
N ILE A 103 7.89 18.78 0.40
CA ILE A 103 7.94 18.88 -1.06
C ILE A 103 9.13 19.76 -1.42
N ASP A 104 10.04 19.25 -2.24
CA ASP A 104 11.11 20.05 -2.82
C ASP A 104 10.86 20.19 -4.33
N ILE A 105 10.84 21.40 -4.87
CA ILE A 105 10.61 21.65 -6.29
C ILE A 105 11.38 22.90 -6.76
N GLY A 106 12.30 22.69 -7.70
CA GLY A 106 13.27 23.71 -8.09
C GLY A 106 13.96 24.30 -6.86
N PRO A 107 13.98 25.64 -6.68
CA PRO A 107 14.66 26.26 -5.55
C PRO A 107 13.83 26.25 -4.26
N TRP A 108 12.68 25.60 -4.20
CA TRP A 108 11.75 25.72 -3.06
C TRP A 108 11.61 24.43 -2.27
N GLY A 109 11.64 24.56 -0.94
CA GLY A 109 11.30 23.50 0.01
C GLY A 109 10.08 23.86 0.82
N LEU A 110 9.05 23.04 0.74
CA LEU A 110 7.79 23.18 1.47
C LEU A 110 7.74 22.15 2.59
N SER A 111 7.19 22.52 3.74
CA SER A 111 7.02 21.60 4.85
C SER A 111 5.80 21.90 5.70
N ASP A 112 5.03 20.87 6.05
CA ASP A 112 3.87 20.94 6.94
C ASP A 112 3.77 19.67 7.80
N LYS A 113 3.13 19.76 8.97
CA LYS A 113 2.86 18.61 9.83
C LYS A 113 1.67 17.79 9.33
N ASN A 114 0.78 18.39 8.54
CA ASN A 114 -0.38 17.75 7.96
C ASN A 114 -0.03 17.13 6.58
N PRO A 115 0.05 15.79 6.47
CA PRO A 115 0.37 15.13 5.20
C PRO A 115 -0.72 15.33 4.14
N LEU A 116 -1.99 15.53 4.51
CA LEU A 116 -3.07 15.79 3.56
C LEU A 116 -2.89 17.13 2.85
N VAL A 117 -2.46 18.17 3.59
CA VAL A 117 -2.18 19.49 3.01
C VAL A 117 -1.02 19.40 2.02
N MET A 118 0.06 18.69 2.39
CA MET A 118 1.20 18.49 1.50
C MET A 118 0.80 17.69 0.26
N TYR A 119 0.05 16.60 0.42
CA TYR A 119 -0.40 15.81 -0.72
C TYR A 119 -1.29 16.62 -1.68
N ARG A 120 -2.21 17.44 -1.14
CA ARG A 120 -3.03 18.36 -1.95
C ARG A 120 -2.18 19.30 -2.79
N ILE A 121 -1.15 19.92 -2.20
CA ILE A 121 -0.25 20.83 -2.91
C ILE A 121 0.51 20.10 -4.03
N ALA A 122 0.96 18.86 -3.79
CA ALA A 122 1.59 18.06 -4.84
C ALA A 122 0.63 17.78 -6.02
N LEU A 123 -0.64 17.49 -5.73
CA LEU A 123 -1.66 17.33 -6.77
C LEU A 123 -1.91 18.65 -7.54
N ASP A 124 -2.02 19.77 -6.83
CA ASP A 124 -2.23 21.09 -7.45
C ASP A 124 -1.04 21.47 -8.35
N LEU A 125 0.20 21.22 -7.90
CA LEU A 125 1.42 21.43 -8.71
C LEU A 125 1.41 20.58 -9.98
N ARG A 126 1.07 19.30 -9.86
CA ARG A 126 0.96 18.38 -11.01
C ARG A 126 -0.16 18.82 -11.96
N ALA A 127 -1.28 19.32 -11.44
CA ALA A 127 -2.38 19.84 -12.24
C ALA A 127 -2.00 21.10 -13.04
N GLN A 128 -1.08 21.91 -12.52
CA GLN A 128 -0.47 23.05 -13.23
C GLN A 128 0.65 22.62 -14.20
N GLY A 129 0.89 21.32 -14.37
CA GLY A 129 1.89 20.77 -15.30
C GLY A 129 3.31 20.70 -14.73
N HIS A 130 3.50 20.95 -13.44
CA HIS A 130 4.81 20.86 -12.81
C HIS A 130 5.09 19.44 -12.32
N ALA A 131 6.27 18.92 -12.69
CA ALA A 131 6.67 17.57 -12.29
C ALA A 131 6.98 17.51 -10.77
N VAL A 132 6.21 16.70 -10.06
CA VAL A 132 6.48 16.29 -8.67
C VAL A 132 6.46 14.77 -8.64
N GLY A 133 7.60 14.17 -8.31
CA GLY A 133 7.80 12.75 -8.18
C GLY A 133 6.83 12.09 -7.23
N TYR A 134 6.57 10.80 -7.45
CA TYR A 134 5.66 10.02 -6.63
C TYR A 134 6.29 9.69 -5.28
N CYS A 135 5.52 9.86 -4.19
CA CYS A 135 5.97 9.43 -2.87
C CYS A 135 5.95 7.91 -2.73
N GLN A 136 6.48 7.38 -1.62
CA GLN A 136 6.54 5.95 -1.39
C GLN A 136 5.15 5.30 -1.37
N GLU A 137 4.19 5.97 -0.74
CA GLU A 137 2.80 5.49 -0.62
C GLU A 137 2.12 5.41 -2.00
N GLU A 138 2.36 6.40 -2.87
CA GLU A 138 1.88 6.37 -4.26
C GLU A 138 2.51 5.22 -5.07
N LYS A 139 3.81 4.98 -4.89
CA LYS A 139 4.51 3.87 -5.55
C LYS A 139 3.95 2.52 -5.12
N ILE A 140 3.71 2.34 -3.81
CA ILE A 140 3.11 1.11 -3.25
C ILE A 140 1.69 0.91 -3.81
N LYS A 141 0.84 1.94 -3.76
CA LYS A 141 -0.52 1.85 -4.31
C LYS A 141 -0.51 1.55 -5.81
N ARG A 142 0.39 2.19 -6.56
CA ARG A 142 0.54 1.93 -8.00
C ARG A 142 0.94 0.50 -8.28
N GLN A 143 1.87 -0.04 -7.51
CA GLN A 143 2.30 -1.42 -7.62
C GLN A 143 1.12 -2.38 -7.36
N SER A 144 0.39 -2.21 -6.25
CA SER A 144 -0.73 -3.11 -5.93
C SER A 144 -1.87 -3.04 -6.94
N VAL A 145 -2.23 -1.84 -7.42
CA VAL A 145 -3.24 -1.67 -8.48
C VAL A 145 -2.78 -2.34 -9.78
N MET A 146 -1.50 -2.21 -10.14
CA MET A 146 -0.98 -2.82 -11.36
C MET A 146 -0.89 -4.35 -11.25
N GLU A 147 -0.55 -4.88 -10.08
CA GLU A 147 -0.57 -6.32 -9.79
C GLU A 147 -1.98 -6.88 -9.96
N GLN A 148 -3.01 -6.21 -9.43
CA GLN A 148 -4.41 -6.60 -9.61
C GLN A 148 -4.83 -6.61 -11.08
N VAL A 149 -4.50 -5.54 -11.81
CA VAL A 149 -4.84 -5.41 -13.24
C VAL A 149 -4.11 -6.46 -14.08
N ASN A 150 -2.85 -6.75 -13.77
CA ASN A 150 -2.11 -7.81 -14.43
C ASN A 150 -2.70 -9.18 -14.12
N ALA A 151 -3.09 -9.44 -12.87
CA ALA A 151 -3.77 -10.68 -12.49
C ALA A 151 -5.09 -10.86 -13.26
N GLN A 152 -5.90 -9.80 -13.37
CA GLN A 152 -7.13 -9.79 -14.16
C GLN A 152 -6.85 -10.09 -15.65
N ARG A 153 -5.84 -9.45 -16.25
CA ARG A 153 -5.49 -9.63 -17.67
C ARG A 153 -4.95 -11.03 -17.96
N SER A 154 -4.11 -11.56 -17.08
CA SER A 154 -3.59 -12.92 -17.21
C SER A 154 -4.68 -13.97 -17.08
N ALA A 155 -5.67 -13.74 -16.21
CA ALA A 155 -6.81 -14.61 -15.99
C ALA A 155 -7.80 -14.70 -17.18
N THR A 156 -7.65 -13.87 -18.22
CA THR A 156 -8.62 -13.77 -19.32
C THR A 156 -8.55 -14.94 -20.31
N SER A 157 -7.41 -15.65 -20.38
CA SER A 157 -7.29 -16.83 -21.24
C SER A 157 -6.30 -17.85 -20.67
N VAL A 158 -6.50 -19.11 -21.04
CA VAL A 158 -5.57 -20.21 -20.70
C VAL A 158 -4.14 -19.90 -21.17
N ALA A 159 -3.98 -19.35 -22.38
CA ALA A 159 -2.67 -19.03 -22.95
C ALA A 159 -1.90 -18.01 -22.11
N ASN A 160 -2.58 -17.00 -21.57
CA ASN A 160 -1.96 -16.00 -20.71
C ASN A 160 -1.52 -16.59 -19.37
N ILE A 161 -2.37 -17.43 -18.75
CA ILE A 161 -2.04 -18.15 -17.52
C ILE A 161 -0.79 -19.02 -17.73
N VAL A 162 -0.76 -19.82 -18.81
CA VAL A 162 0.40 -20.67 -19.13
C VAL A 162 1.67 -19.83 -19.37
N ALA A 163 1.56 -18.73 -20.11
CA ALA A 163 2.69 -17.85 -20.38
C ALA A 163 3.27 -17.22 -19.10
N GLN A 164 2.41 -16.83 -18.14
CA GLN A 164 2.81 -16.25 -16.86
C GLN A 164 3.67 -17.22 -16.03
N PHE A 165 3.30 -18.50 -15.97
CA PHE A 165 3.96 -19.49 -15.11
C PHE A 165 4.99 -20.35 -15.85
N ARG A 166 5.26 -20.07 -17.13
CA ARG A 166 6.20 -20.86 -17.96
C ARG A 166 7.62 -20.90 -17.37
N SER A 167 8.12 -19.79 -16.83
CA SER A 167 9.46 -19.70 -16.25
C SER A 167 9.54 -20.25 -14.83
N GLN A 168 8.43 -20.27 -14.09
CA GLN A 168 8.37 -20.70 -12.70
C GLN A 168 7.06 -21.45 -12.41
N PRO A 169 6.96 -22.73 -12.83
CA PRO A 169 5.71 -23.50 -12.72
C PRO A 169 5.21 -23.70 -11.29
N THR A 170 6.11 -23.65 -10.29
CA THR A 170 5.77 -23.75 -8.86
C THR A 170 4.87 -22.61 -8.39
N ASP A 171 4.90 -21.45 -9.06
CA ASP A 171 4.09 -20.29 -8.69
C ASP A 171 2.62 -20.44 -9.14
N PHE A 172 2.33 -21.49 -9.92
CA PHE A 172 0.95 -21.82 -10.30
C PHE A 172 0.10 -22.29 -9.11
N GLU A 173 0.71 -22.95 -8.12
CA GLU A 173 -0.03 -23.46 -6.95
C GLU A 173 -0.49 -22.29 -6.05
N PRO A 174 0.37 -21.31 -5.67
CA PRO A 174 -0.08 -20.08 -5.02
C PRO A 174 -1.15 -19.33 -5.81
N PHE A 175 -1.03 -19.23 -7.14
CA PHE A 175 -2.05 -18.60 -7.98
C PHE A 175 -3.41 -19.29 -7.87
N CYS A 176 -3.45 -20.62 -7.94
CA CYS A 176 -4.68 -21.37 -7.75
C CYS A 176 -5.27 -21.13 -6.35
N ALA A 177 -4.42 -21.10 -5.31
CA ALA A 177 -4.86 -20.78 -3.96
C ALA A 177 -5.52 -19.39 -3.88
N ASP A 178 -4.94 -18.39 -4.55
CA ASP A 178 -5.49 -17.03 -4.59
C ASP A 178 -6.83 -16.94 -5.32
N VAL A 179 -7.02 -17.69 -6.42
CA VAL A 179 -8.33 -17.81 -7.08
C VAL A 179 -9.39 -18.29 -6.08
N PHE A 180 -9.12 -19.37 -5.35
CA PHE A 180 -10.07 -19.90 -4.37
C PHE A 180 -10.30 -18.96 -3.17
N ARG A 181 -9.26 -18.30 -2.67
CA ARG A 181 -9.39 -17.28 -1.60
C ARG A 181 -10.33 -16.15 -2.00
N ASN A 182 -10.20 -15.65 -3.23
CA ASN A 182 -11.07 -14.59 -3.75
C ASN A 182 -12.51 -15.07 -4.01
N LEU A 183 -12.72 -16.37 -4.18
CA LEU A 183 -14.05 -17.01 -4.20
C LEU A 183 -14.62 -17.31 -2.79
N GLY A 184 -13.93 -16.88 -1.73
CA GLY A 184 -14.38 -17.05 -0.34
C GLY A 184 -13.96 -18.37 0.34
N TRP A 185 -13.04 -19.13 -0.26
CA TRP A 185 -12.51 -20.36 0.33
C TRP A 185 -11.31 -20.04 1.23
N SER A 186 -11.02 -20.92 2.20
CA SER A 186 -9.69 -20.95 2.83
C SER A 186 -8.77 -21.83 1.98
N ALA A 187 -7.58 -21.35 1.63
CA ALA A 187 -6.61 -22.10 0.84
C ALA A 187 -5.19 -21.98 1.40
N GLU A 188 -4.51 -23.11 1.59
CA GLU A 188 -3.13 -23.22 2.04
C GLU A 188 -2.32 -24.00 1.00
N VAL A 189 -1.13 -23.49 0.64
CA VAL A 189 -0.18 -24.15 -0.28
C VAL A 189 0.71 -25.09 0.53
N THR A 190 0.92 -26.31 0.05
CA THR A 190 1.79 -27.28 0.71
C THR A 190 3.26 -27.04 0.33
N PRO A 191 4.22 -27.25 1.25
CA PRO A 191 5.63 -27.09 0.93
C PRO A 191 6.13 -28.17 -0.07
N PRO A 192 6.98 -27.82 -1.06
CA PRO A 192 7.47 -28.75 -2.09
C PRO A 192 8.20 -29.99 -1.56
N VAL A 193 8.80 -29.90 -0.36
CA VAL A 193 9.71 -30.92 0.20
C VAL A 193 8.96 -32.04 0.93
N ARG A 194 7.64 -31.88 1.15
CA ARG A 194 6.77 -32.87 1.83
C ARG A 194 5.57 -33.22 0.96
N ASP A 195 5.78 -33.38 -0.34
CA ASP A 195 4.70 -33.68 -1.28
C ASP A 195 4.06 -35.04 -0.95
N GLY A 196 3.05 -34.98 -0.08
CA GLY A 196 2.16 -36.09 0.24
C GLY A 196 1.24 -36.45 -0.92
N GLY A 197 1.44 -35.83 -2.09
CA GLY A 197 0.70 -36.04 -3.32
C GLY A 197 -0.44 -35.05 -3.57
N PHE A 198 -0.30 -33.82 -3.06
CA PHE A 198 -1.23 -32.71 -3.28
C PHE A 198 -0.57 -31.36 -3.00
N ASP A 199 -1.00 -30.34 -3.74
CA ASP A 199 -0.41 -29.00 -3.74
C ASP A 199 -1.18 -28.02 -2.83
N LEU A 200 -2.50 -28.20 -2.67
CA LEU A 200 -3.35 -27.30 -1.90
C LEU A 200 -4.21 -28.05 -0.87
N LYS A 201 -4.35 -27.43 0.31
CA LYS A 201 -5.40 -27.77 1.28
C LYS A 201 -6.44 -26.66 1.29
N LEU A 202 -7.70 -27.03 1.10
CA LEU A 202 -8.79 -26.09 0.89
C LEU A 202 -9.94 -26.35 1.87
N TYR A 203 -10.66 -25.29 2.23
CA TYR A 203 -11.95 -25.38 2.90
C TYR A 203 -12.95 -24.49 2.16
N ASP A 204 -14.10 -25.06 1.79
CA ASP A 204 -15.17 -24.28 1.18
C ASP A 204 -15.84 -23.33 2.20
N PRO A 205 -16.70 -22.38 1.76
CA PRO A 205 -17.39 -21.45 2.66
C PRO A 205 -18.27 -22.12 3.73
N HIS A 206 -18.57 -23.41 3.59
CA HIS A 206 -19.33 -24.21 4.56
C HIS A 206 -18.41 -25.03 5.48
N GLY A 207 -17.09 -24.89 5.37
CA GLY A 207 -16.09 -25.58 6.19
C GLY A 207 -15.77 -27.00 5.72
N VAL A 208 -16.19 -27.40 4.52
CA VAL A 208 -15.88 -28.73 3.99
C VAL A 208 -14.43 -28.78 3.49
N SER A 209 -13.66 -29.77 3.94
CA SER A 209 -12.26 -29.95 3.57
C SER A 209 -12.08 -30.58 2.19
N PHE A 210 -11.13 -30.04 1.43
CA PHE A 210 -10.64 -30.59 0.17
C PHE A 210 -9.12 -30.59 0.12
N ILE A 211 -8.56 -31.50 -0.69
CA ILE A 211 -7.18 -31.36 -1.20
C ILE A 211 -7.20 -31.19 -2.71
N ALA A 212 -6.20 -30.49 -3.26
CA ALA A 212 -6.09 -30.32 -4.70
C ALA A 212 -4.66 -30.51 -5.23
N GLU A 213 -4.55 -31.04 -6.44
CA GLU A 213 -3.34 -31.05 -7.25
C GLU A 213 -3.48 -30.03 -8.39
N CYS A 214 -2.47 -29.22 -8.61
CA CYS A 214 -2.39 -28.19 -9.64
C CYS A 214 -1.37 -28.59 -10.71
N LYS A 215 -1.74 -28.45 -11.99
CA LYS A 215 -0.87 -28.72 -13.14
C LYS A 215 -0.95 -27.63 -14.21
N CYS A 216 0.09 -26.80 -14.29
CA CYS A 216 0.27 -25.84 -15.37
C CYS A 216 0.89 -26.54 -16.60
N TYR A 217 0.05 -27.08 -17.47
CA TYR A 217 0.45 -27.73 -18.72
C TYR A 217 0.08 -26.90 -19.93
N GLU A 218 0.84 -27.04 -21.01
CA GLU A 218 0.43 -26.52 -22.32
C GLU A 218 -0.90 -27.16 -22.75
N PRO A 219 -1.79 -26.44 -23.47
CA PRO A 219 -3.15 -26.94 -23.82
C PRO A 219 -3.18 -28.26 -24.58
N THR A 220 -2.09 -28.62 -25.25
CA THR A 220 -1.93 -29.88 -26.00
C THR A 220 -1.58 -31.07 -25.12
N HIS A 221 -1.11 -30.84 -23.88
CA HIS A 221 -0.68 -31.90 -22.96
C HIS A 221 -1.75 -32.16 -21.91
N ARG A 222 -2.54 -33.22 -22.10
CA ARG A 222 -3.66 -33.56 -21.21
C ARG A 222 -3.21 -34.26 -19.94
N VAL A 223 -3.86 -33.95 -18.82
CA VAL A 223 -3.69 -34.66 -17.55
C VAL A 223 -4.24 -36.07 -17.67
N GLY A 224 -3.39 -37.06 -17.33
CA GLY A 224 -3.73 -38.47 -17.36
C GLY A 224 -4.20 -39.02 -16.00
N ARG A 225 -4.74 -40.24 -16.04
CA ARG A 225 -5.19 -41.00 -14.86
C ARG A 225 -4.16 -41.08 -13.71
N PRO A 226 -2.84 -41.23 -13.94
CA PRO A 226 -1.87 -41.36 -12.85
C PRO A 226 -1.88 -40.21 -11.84
N ILE A 227 -2.14 -38.97 -12.29
CA ILE A 227 -2.24 -37.80 -11.40
C ILE A 227 -3.41 -37.94 -10.43
N ILE A 228 -4.56 -38.40 -10.92
CA ILE A 228 -5.76 -38.59 -10.09
C ILE A 228 -5.53 -39.75 -9.09
N GLN A 229 -4.83 -40.82 -9.51
CA GLN A 229 -4.47 -41.92 -8.62
C GLN A 229 -3.52 -41.48 -7.51
N LYS A 230 -2.52 -40.65 -7.83
CA LYS A 230 -1.60 -40.06 -6.84
C LYS A 230 -2.38 -39.26 -5.80
N LEU A 231 -3.27 -38.37 -6.24
CA LEU A 231 -4.10 -37.55 -5.35
C LEU A 231 -5.06 -38.39 -4.50
N GLN A 232 -5.66 -39.43 -5.08
CA GLN A 232 -6.48 -40.38 -4.32
C GLN A 232 -5.66 -41.07 -3.23
N GLY A 233 -4.45 -41.54 -3.57
CA GLY A 233 -3.51 -42.14 -2.63
C GLY A 233 -3.17 -41.19 -1.48
N ALA A 234 -2.88 -39.92 -1.80
CA ALA A 234 -2.66 -38.87 -0.81
C ALA A 234 -3.85 -38.72 0.14
N ASN A 235 -5.06 -38.69 -0.41
CA ASN A 235 -6.27 -38.49 0.39
C ASN A 235 -6.58 -39.65 1.34
N THR A 236 -6.06 -40.86 1.09
CA THR A 236 -6.19 -41.97 2.04
C THR A 236 -5.51 -41.66 3.39
N THR A 237 -4.48 -40.82 3.38
CA THR A 237 -3.78 -40.37 4.59
C THR A 237 -4.38 -39.09 5.16
N VAL A 238 -4.78 -38.15 4.30
CA VAL A 238 -5.29 -36.83 4.71
C VAL A 238 -6.74 -36.88 5.21
N GLY A 239 -7.58 -37.72 4.60
CA GLY A 239 -9.00 -37.85 4.96
C GLY A 239 -9.86 -36.63 4.63
N ALA A 240 -9.53 -35.86 3.57
CA ALA A 240 -10.36 -34.75 3.14
C ALA A 240 -11.68 -35.25 2.50
N ARG A 241 -12.76 -34.48 2.68
CA ARG A 241 -14.09 -34.85 2.19
C ARG A 241 -14.20 -34.81 0.67
N GLY A 242 -13.39 -34.00 0.01
CA GLY A 242 -13.31 -33.98 -1.45
C GLY A 242 -11.89 -33.80 -1.98
N MET A 243 -11.75 -34.03 -3.28
CA MET A 243 -10.49 -33.92 -4.00
C MET A 243 -10.72 -33.11 -5.28
N MET A 244 -9.73 -32.33 -5.70
CA MET A 244 -9.77 -31.59 -6.95
C MET A 244 -8.46 -31.74 -7.75
N VAL A 245 -8.56 -31.81 -9.07
CA VAL A 245 -7.40 -31.60 -9.95
C VAL A 245 -7.66 -30.36 -10.78
N ILE A 246 -6.73 -29.41 -10.73
CA ILE A 246 -6.79 -28.13 -11.42
C ILE A 246 -5.70 -28.11 -12.48
N THR A 247 -6.03 -27.74 -13.71
CA THR A 247 -5.04 -27.64 -14.79
C THR A 247 -5.36 -26.52 -15.76
N THR A 248 -4.32 -25.99 -16.41
CA THR A 248 -4.43 -25.10 -17.58
C THR A 248 -4.70 -25.87 -18.88
N SER A 249 -4.78 -27.20 -18.85
CA SER A 249 -5.04 -28.03 -20.03
C SER A 249 -6.41 -28.72 -19.91
N GLY A 250 -6.60 -29.84 -20.60
CA GLY A 250 -7.73 -30.75 -20.41
C GLY A 250 -7.33 -32.08 -19.79
N PHE A 251 -8.31 -32.93 -19.58
CA PHE A 251 -8.13 -34.29 -19.06
C PHE A 251 -8.23 -35.32 -20.19
N SER A 252 -7.53 -36.45 -20.05
CA SER A 252 -7.74 -37.61 -20.93
C SER A 252 -9.08 -38.29 -20.63
N ARG A 253 -9.62 -39.08 -21.58
CA ARG A 253 -10.88 -39.81 -21.37
C ARG A 253 -10.81 -40.75 -20.16
N ASP A 254 -9.69 -41.44 -19.99
CA ASP A 254 -9.45 -42.34 -18.87
C ASP A 254 -9.37 -41.59 -17.54
N ALA A 255 -8.76 -40.39 -17.55
CA ALA A 255 -8.70 -39.51 -16.38
C ALA A 255 -10.11 -39.08 -15.96
N VAL A 256 -10.94 -38.60 -16.90
CA VAL A 256 -12.34 -38.22 -16.63
C VAL A 256 -13.15 -39.40 -16.08
N THR A 257 -13.04 -40.56 -16.74
CA THR A 257 -13.76 -41.77 -16.33
C THR A 257 -13.39 -42.17 -14.90
N TYR A 258 -12.10 -42.18 -14.59
CA TYR A 258 -11.62 -42.56 -13.27
C TYR A 258 -11.97 -41.52 -12.20
N ALA A 259 -11.84 -40.22 -12.50
CA ALA A 259 -12.22 -39.15 -11.57
C ALA A 259 -13.69 -39.26 -11.14
N ASN A 260 -14.59 -39.56 -12.08
CA ASN A 260 -16.01 -39.78 -11.79
C ASN A 260 -16.24 -41.00 -10.89
N GLN A 261 -15.47 -42.08 -11.07
CA GLN A 261 -15.56 -43.28 -10.22
C GLN A 261 -15.13 -43.01 -8.78
N VAL A 262 -14.13 -42.16 -8.56
CA VAL A 262 -13.56 -41.89 -7.24
C VAL A 262 -14.02 -40.56 -6.62
N GLY A 263 -14.89 -39.81 -7.29
CA GLY A 263 -15.44 -38.54 -6.80
C GLY A 263 -14.47 -37.37 -6.79
N VAL A 264 -13.49 -37.34 -7.70
CA VAL A 264 -12.52 -36.23 -7.83
C VAL A 264 -13.11 -35.15 -8.76
N ARG A 265 -13.13 -33.89 -8.32
CA ARG A 265 -13.56 -32.76 -9.16
C ARG A 265 -12.45 -32.39 -10.14
N LEU A 266 -12.83 -32.14 -11.39
CA LEU A 266 -11.90 -31.76 -12.45
C LEU A 266 -12.14 -30.30 -12.85
N ILE A 267 -11.09 -29.49 -12.77
CA ILE A 267 -11.09 -28.08 -13.19
C ILE A 267 -10.08 -27.98 -14.34
N ASP A 268 -10.60 -27.93 -15.56
CA ASP A 268 -9.80 -27.74 -16.78
C ASP A 268 -9.49 -26.26 -17.02
N GLY A 269 -8.72 -25.96 -18.06
CA GLY A 269 -8.29 -24.60 -18.36
C GLY A 269 -9.47 -23.63 -18.58
N ASP A 270 -10.53 -24.07 -19.24
CA ASP A 270 -11.71 -23.24 -19.49
C ASP A 270 -12.48 -22.96 -18.20
N MET A 271 -12.66 -23.97 -17.35
CA MET A 271 -13.26 -23.79 -16.03
C MET A 271 -12.40 -22.90 -15.13
N LEU A 272 -11.08 -23.07 -15.16
CA LEU A 272 -10.14 -22.24 -14.40
C LEU A 272 -10.25 -20.77 -14.81
N VAL A 273 -10.33 -20.46 -16.12
CA VAL A 273 -10.55 -19.08 -16.61
C VAL A 273 -11.87 -18.50 -16.09
N ARG A 274 -12.95 -19.29 -16.07
CA ARG A 274 -14.25 -18.84 -15.51
C ARG A 274 -14.14 -18.55 -14.01
N LEU A 275 -13.45 -19.40 -13.26
CA LEU A 275 -13.21 -19.18 -11.84
C LEU A 275 -12.36 -17.93 -11.61
N CYS A 276 -11.35 -17.69 -12.44
CA CYS A 276 -10.54 -16.49 -12.36
C CYS A 276 -11.36 -15.22 -12.66
N ALA A 277 -12.26 -15.26 -13.65
CA ALA A 277 -13.16 -14.15 -13.95
C ALA A 277 -14.13 -13.86 -12.78
N GLN A 278 -14.62 -14.90 -12.10
CA GLN A 278 -15.44 -14.75 -10.90
C GLN A 278 -14.64 -14.20 -9.71
N ALA A 279 -13.39 -14.65 -9.56
CA ALA A 279 -12.51 -14.29 -8.45
C ALA A 279 -12.00 -12.85 -8.57
N PHE A 280 -11.58 -12.43 -9.76
CA PHE A 280 -10.89 -11.17 -9.99
C PHE A 280 -11.73 -10.12 -10.74
N GLY A 281 -12.90 -10.49 -11.26
CA GLY A 281 -13.71 -9.67 -12.16
C GLY A 281 -13.33 -9.86 -13.64
N GLU A 282 -14.20 -9.39 -14.54
CA GLU A 282 -13.89 -9.34 -15.97
C GLU A 282 -12.87 -8.22 -16.25
N SER A 283 -11.87 -8.52 -17.09
CA SER A 283 -10.91 -7.51 -17.54
C SER A 283 -11.57 -6.59 -18.56
N ASP A 284 -11.86 -5.35 -18.17
CA ASP A 284 -11.99 -4.27 -19.14
C ASP A 284 -10.60 -3.94 -19.71
N ALA A 285 -10.41 -4.10 -21.02
CA ALA A 285 -9.14 -3.84 -21.71
C ALA A 285 -8.69 -2.35 -21.70
N GLN A 286 -9.35 -1.49 -20.93
CA GLN A 286 -9.06 -0.07 -20.85
C GLN A 286 -7.76 0.20 -20.07
N PRO A 287 -7.01 1.26 -20.43
CA PRO A 287 -5.90 1.74 -19.61
C PRO A 287 -6.41 2.14 -18.23
N VAL A 288 -5.71 1.75 -17.17
CA VAL A 288 -6.03 2.16 -15.80
C VAL A 288 -5.90 3.69 -15.72
N PRO A 289 -6.96 4.42 -15.34
CA PRO A 289 -6.91 5.87 -15.22
C PRO A 289 -5.82 6.32 -14.24
N ALA A 290 -5.12 7.41 -14.58
CA ALA A 290 -4.06 7.95 -13.71
C ALA A 290 -4.58 8.32 -12.30
N SER A 291 -5.85 8.72 -12.19
CA SER A 291 -6.54 9.02 -10.93
C SER A 291 -6.61 7.82 -9.99
N THR A 292 -6.61 6.58 -10.49
CA THR A 292 -6.63 5.37 -9.67
C THR A 292 -5.38 5.25 -8.80
N PHE A 293 -4.26 5.79 -9.29
CA PHE A 293 -2.97 5.76 -8.57
C PHE A 293 -2.83 6.89 -7.56
N ALA A 294 -3.66 7.93 -7.61
CA ALA A 294 -3.64 9.00 -6.63
C ALA A 294 -4.13 8.49 -5.26
N LEU A 295 -3.49 8.92 -4.18
CA LEU A 295 -3.90 8.59 -2.82
C LEU A 295 -5.21 9.30 -2.50
N THR A 296 -6.17 8.55 -2.00
CA THR A 296 -7.39 9.09 -1.39
C THR A 296 -7.07 9.63 0.01
N ARG A 297 -8.00 10.40 0.59
CA ARG A 297 -7.89 10.77 2.01
C ARG A 297 -7.73 9.52 2.88
N ASN A 298 -8.49 8.47 2.62
CA ASN A 298 -8.40 7.22 3.38
C ASN A 298 -7.02 6.56 3.27
N ASP A 299 -6.43 6.53 2.08
CA ASP A 299 -5.09 5.96 1.86
C ASP A 299 -4.00 6.67 2.66
N ILE A 300 -4.19 7.97 2.96
CA ILE A 300 -3.28 8.76 3.80
C ILE A 300 -3.62 8.55 5.28
N MET A 301 -4.91 8.57 5.64
CA MET A 301 -5.37 8.47 7.03
C MET A 301 -5.08 7.10 7.66
N GLN A 302 -5.01 6.02 6.90
CA GLN A 302 -4.66 4.68 7.41
C GLN A 302 -3.22 4.61 7.99
N HIS A 303 -2.34 5.54 7.59
CA HIS A 303 -0.99 5.66 8.15
C HIS A 303 -0.95 6.49 9.46
N ILE A 304 -2.08 7.08 9.84
CA ILE A 304 -2.24 7.89 11.04
C ILE A 304 -3.04 7.09 12.08
N PRO A 305 -2.61 7.05 13.36
CA PRO A 305 -3.39 6.40 14.41
C PRO A 305 -4.83 6.91 14.45
N ALA A 306 -5.81 6.00 14.54
CA ALA A 306 -7.24 6.30 14.39
C ALA A 306 -7.74 7.37 15.39
N ASP A 307 -7.16 7.41 16.58
CA ASP A 307 -7.47 8.38 17.63
C ASP A 307 -6.92 9.79 17.35
N MET A 308 -6.01 9.95 16.38
CA MET A 308 -5.52 11.25 15.90
C MET A 308 -6.32 11.82 14.73
N TRP A 309 -7.31 11.09 14.18
CA TRP A 309 -7.97 11.49 12.94
C TRP A 309 -8.71 12.82 13.02
N ASN A 310 -9.27 13.17 14.18
CA ASN A 310 -9.98 14.44 14.41
C ASN A 310 -9.06 15.68 14.36
N MET A 311 -7.74 15.48 14.27
CA MET A 311 -6.75 16.55 14.19
C MET A 311 -6.48 16.99 12.74
N PHE A 312 -7.07 16.32 11.73
CA PHE A 312 -6.69 16.44 10.31
C PHE A 312 -7.86 16.65 9.34
#